data_AF-X0TZH6-F1
#
_entry.id   AF-X0TZH6-F1
#
_cell.length_a   1.000
_cell.length_b   1.000
_cell.length_c   1.000
_cell.angle_alpha   90.00
_cell.angle_beta   90.00
_cell.angle_gamma   90.00
#
_symmetry.space_group_name_H-M   'P 1'
#
loop_
_entity.id
_entity.type
_entity.pdbx_description
1 polymer ?
#
loop_
_entity_poly.entity_id
_entity_poly.type
_entity_poly.pdbx_seq_one_letter_code
_entity_poly.pdbx_strand_id
1 'polypeptide(L)'
;DNILLFHQQLLDDPNHRYRSWEHCYSHFQKHQSFSSEEDIDLATLHLAFYLASWGMYRGSSGLLQKDYRVHTPVVRELLDDRYTSLWQLDFDSLGARGLEMGLIFQLVKRLARIYAQVNVSPTDTLMTKILLGTFCCVPAYDTFFTAGVKAWKELREQHEWNFPAKFGRNSYLG
;
A
#
# COMPACT_ATOMS: atom_id res chain seq x y z
N ASP A 1 -7.56 -9.88 -20.09
CA ASP A 1 -6.70 -9.10 -21.02
C ASP A 1 -5.71 -8.15 -20.36
N ASN A 2 -6.10 -7.16 -19.53
CA ASN A 2 -5.12 -6.21 -18.96
C ASN A 2 -4.21 -6.77 -17.85
N ILE A 3 -4.71 -7.67 -17.00
CA ILE A 3 -3.93 -8.27 -15.91
C ILE A 3 -2.78 -9.13 -16.50
N LEU A 4 -3.06 -9.88 -17.56
CA LEU A 4 -2.06 -10.69 -18.25
C LEU A 4 -0.99 -9.81 -18.92
N LEU A 5 -1.36 -8.65 -19.48
CA LEU A 5 -0.40 -7.68 -20.02
C LEU A 5 0.52 -7.11 -18.92
N PHE A 6 -0.03 -6.77 -17.75
CA PHE A 6 0.78 -6.31 -16.62
C PHE A 6 1.71 -7.41 -16.10
N HIS A 7 1.22 -8.65 -16.03
CA HIS A 7 2.04 -9.80 -15.66
C HIS A 7 3.16 -10.05 -16.68
N GLN A 8 2.87 -9.92 -17.98
CA GLN A 8 3.87 -10.08 -19.02
C GLN A 8 5.00 -9.04 -18.91
N GLN A 9 4.69 -7.78 -18.56
CA GLN A 9 5.72 -6.75 -18.31
C GLN A 9 6.71 -7.15 -17.21
N LEU A 10 6.26 -7.88 -16.18
CA LEU A 10 7.13 -8.41 -15.13
C LEU A 10 7.99 -9.59 -15.61
N LEU A 11 7.48 -10.39 -16.55
CA LEU A 11 8.22 -11.49 -17.17
C LEU A 11 9.30 -10.98 -18.13
N ASP A 12 8.99 -9.93 -18.89
CA ASP A 12 9.87 -9.38 -19.94
C ASP A 12 11.00 -8.52 -19.35
N ASP A 13 10.76 -7.85 -18.22
CA ASP A 13 11.76 -7.02 -17.54
C ASP A 13 11.95 -7.47 -16.07
N PRO A 14 13.07 -8.17 -15.75
CA PRO A 14 13.36 -8.60 -14.39
C PRO A 14 13.65 -7.44 -13.43
N ASN A 15 13.82 -6.22 -13.93
CA ASN A 15 14.03 -5.01 -13.12
C ASN A 15 12.84 -4.04 -13.21
N HIS A 16 11.68 -4.51 -13.69
CA HIS A 16 10.50 -3.67 -13.85
C HIS A 16 10.08 -3.03 -12.53
N ARG A 17 9.68 -1.76 -12.58
CA ARG A 17 9.38 -0.94 -11.38
C ARG A 17 8.36 -1.57 -10.41
N TYR A 18 7.42 -2.37 -10.92
CA TYR A 18 6.40 -3.06 -10.11
C TYR A 18 7.00 -4.07 -9.13
N ARG A 19 8.20 -4.61 -9.42
CA ARG A 19 8.94 -5.48 -8.49
C ARG A 19 9.34 -4.81 -7.20
N SER A 20 9.39 -3.48 -7.16
CA SER A 20 9.60 -2.73 -5.91
C SER A 20 8.57 -3.10 -4.83
N TRP A 21 7.33 -3.43 -5.23
CA TRP A 21 6.32 -3.95 -4.30
C TRP A 21 6.70 -5.35 -3.79
N GLU A 22 7.06 -6.28 -4.68
CA GLU A 22 7.48 -7.64 -4.30
C GLU A 22 8.65 -7.62 -3.33
N HIS A 23 9.66 -6.78 -3.59
CA HIS A 23 10.83 -6.62 -2.73
C HIS A 23 10.45 -6.04 -1.37
N CYS A 24 9.65 -4.97 -1.34
CA CYS A 24 9.20 -4.36 -0.10
C CYS A 24 8.37 -5.36 0.72
N TYR A 25 7.32 -5.92 0.13
CA TYR A 25 6.45 -6.87 0.80
C TYR A 25 7.21 -8.09 1.31
N SER A 26 8.03 -8.73 0.46
CA SER A 26 8.81 -9.91 0.85
C SER A 26 9.82 -9.63 1.97
N HIS A 27 10.33 -8.41 2.06
CA HIS A 27 11.20 -8.00 3.15
C HIS A 27 10.42 -7.87 4.47
N PHE A 28 9.28 -7.18 4.46
CA PHE A 28 8.43 -7.03 5.66
C PHE A 28 7.77 -8.35 6.11
N GLN A 29 7.52 -9.29 5.21
CA GLN A 29 7.06 -10.64 5.58
C GLN A 29 8.08 -11.41 6.44
N LYS A 30 9.35 -10.98 6.44
CA LYS A 30 10.42 -11.53 7.28
C LYS A 30 10.64 -10.73 8.56
N HIS A 31 9.73 -9.82 8.94
CA HIS A 31 9.91 -8.93 10.09
C HIS A 31 10.31 -9.61 11.40
N GLN A 32 9.91 -10.87 11.62
CA GLN A 32 10.28 -11.63 12.82
C GLN A 32 11.79 -11.87 12.95
N SER A 33 12.55 -11.81 11.85
CA SER A 33 14.01 -11.92 11.87
C SER A 33 14.70 -10.58 12.14
N PHE A 34 13.98 -9.46 12.16
CA PHE A 34 14.59 -8.16 12.41
C PHE A 34 15.00 -8.08 13.88
N SER A 35 16.29 -7.87 14.11
CA SER A 35 16.89 -7.88 15.45
C SER A 35 17.89 -6.75 15.67
N SER A 36 18.13 -5.94 14.64
CA SER A 36 19.13 -4.87 14.64
C SER A 36 18.57 -3.56 14.05
N GLU A 37 19.26 -2.46 14.32
CA GLU A 37 18.96 -1.18 13.65
C GLU A 37 19.27 -1.22 12.14
N GLU A 38 20.16 -2.12 11.70
CA GLU A 38 20.45 -2.35 10.29
C GLU A 38 19.24 -2.95 9.56
N ASP A 39 18.52 -3.86 10.21
CA ASP A 39 17.25 -4.41 9.68
C ASP A 39 16.20 -3.30 9.55
N ILE A 40 16.11 -2.41 10.54
CA ILE A 40 15.18 -1.27 10.50
C ILE A 40 15.54 -0.28 9.38
N ASP A 41 16.82 0.05 9.21
CA ASP A 41 17.27 0.95 8.14
C ASP A 41 17.04 0.33 6.75
N LEU A 42 17.27 -0.98 6.60
CA LEU A 42 17.01 -1.72 5.36
C LEU A 42 15.50 -1.79 5.06
N ALA A 43 14.66 -2.06 6.05
CA ALA A 43 13.20 -2.03 5.90
C ALA A 43 12.71 -0.62 5.53
N THR A 44 13.32 0.40 6.13
CA THR A 44 13.07 1.81 5.79
C THR A 44 13.42 2.09 4.34
N LEU A 45 14.56 1.59 3.85
CA LEU A 45 14.99 1.75 2.46
C LEU A 45 14.06 1.03 1.48
N HIS A 46 13.65 -0.20 1.78
CA HIS A 46 12.69 -0.95 0.97
C HIS A 46 11.35 -0.22 0.85
N LEU A 47 10.82 0.29 1.97
CA LEU A 47 9.59 1.07 1.99
C LEU A 47 9.73 2.36 1.18
N ALA A 48 10.82 3.10 1.37
CA ALA A 48 11.09 4.33 0.65
C ALA A 48 11.16 4.12 -0.86
N PHE A 49 11.89 3.10 -1.30
CA PHE A 49 12.05 2.79 -2.72
C PHE A 49 10.73 2.33 -3.35
N TYR A 50 9.94 1.49 -2.66
CA TYR A 50 8.59 1.16 -3.08
C TYR A 50 7.73 2.41 -3.25
N LEU A 51 7.66 3.28 -2.24
CA LEU A 51 6.87 4.51 -2.32
C LEU A 51 7.35 5.43 -3.46
N ALA A 52 8.66 5.57 -3.66
CA ALA A 52 9.23 6.33 -4.77
C ALA A 52 8.89 5.72 -6.14
N SER A 53 9.07 4.41 -6.28
CA SER A 53 8.75 3.64 -7.49
C SER A 53 7.25 3.62 -7.79
N TRP A 54 6.38 3.91 -6.83
CA TRP A 54 4.94 4.13 -7.05
C TRP A 54 4.55 5.62 -7.05
N GLY A 55 5.57 6.48 -7.06
CA GLY A 55 5.52 7.90 -7.36
C GLY A 55 5.07 8.79 -6.20
N MET A 56 5.23 8.38 -4.94
CA MET A 56 4.99 9.25 -3.79
C MET A 56 6.02 10.37 -3.65
N TYR A 57 7.20 10.20 -4.26
CA TYR A 57 8.30 11.17 -4.33
C TYR A 57 8.25 11.98 -5.63
N ARG A 58 7.18 12.76 -5.85
CA ARG A 58 7.05 13.59 -7.06
C ARG A 58 6.27 14.89 -6.79
N GLY A 59 6.44 15.85 -7.69
CA GLY A 59 5.69 17.12 -7.66
C GLY A 59 5.94 17.92 -6.38
N SER A 60 4.90 18.53 -5.83
CA SER A 60 4.93 19.29 -4.59
C SER A 60 4.71 18.44 -3.33
N SER A 61 4.88 17.11 -3.42
CA SER A 61 4.77 16.22 -2.26
C SER A 61 5.84 16.56 -1.23
N GLY A 62 5.45 16.69 0.05
CA GLY A 62 6.39 16.91 1.15
C GLY A 62 7.45 15.80 1.26
N LEU A 63 7.14 14.58 0.79
CA LEU A 63 8.11 13.47 0.75
C LEU A 63 9.30 13.74 -0.19
N LEU A 64 9.11 14.53 -1.25
CA LEU A 64 10.19 14.86 -2.18
C LEU A 64 11.32 15.65 -1.49
N GLN A 65 11.00 16.33 -0.39
CA GLN A 65 11.94 17.15 0.38
C GLN A 65 12.56 16.38 1.57
N LYS A 66 12.48 15.04 1.55
CA LYS A 66 12.91 14.18 2.65
C LYS A 66 13.77 13.05 2.10
N ASP A 67 14.80 12.66 2.86
CA ASP A 67 15.51 11.41 2.61
C ASP A 67 14.69 10.20 3.09
N TYR A 68 15.16 8.99 2.78
CA TYR A 68 14.44 7.75 3.06
C TYR A 68 14.16 7.52 4.56
N ARG A 69 15.00 8.04 5.46
CA ARG A 69 14.88 7.87 6.91
C ARG A 69 13.70 8.62 7.53
N VAL A 70 13.01 9.46 6.76
CA VAL A 70 11.69 9.99 7.16
C VAL A 70 10.69 8.88 7.49
N HIS A 71 10.89 7.69 6.93
CA HIS A 71 10.03 6.53 7.17
C HIS A 71 10.46 5.69 8.38
N THR A 72 11.60 5.94 9.02
CA THR A 72 12.07 5.12 10.15
C THR A 72 11.04 5.04 11.30
N PRO A 73 10.40 6.14 11.74
CA PRO A 73 9.36 6.04 12.77
C PRO A 73 8.12 5.29 12.28
N VAL A 74 7.82 5.35 10.98
CA VAL A 74 6.73 4.56 10.37
C VAL A 74 7.05 3.07 10.44
N VAL A 75 8.26 2.66 10.04
CA VAL A 75 8.71 1.26 10.13
C VAL A 75 8.61 0.75 11.57
N ARG A 76 9.05 1.53 12.56
CA ARG A 76 8.93 1.14 13.96
C ARG A 76 7.48 1.00 14.42
N GLU A 77 6.57 1.89 14.00
CA GLU A 77 5.14 1.74 14.32
C GLU A 77 4.52 0.51 13.63
N LEU A 78 4.92 0.20 12.39
CA LEU A 78 4.44 -1.00 11.67
C LEU A 78 4.84 -2.31 12.38
N LEU A 79 6.01 -2.33 13.01
CA LEU A 79 6.58 -3.50 13.70
C LEU A 79 6.10 -3.67 15.14
N ASP A 80 5.25 -2.78 15.63
CA ASP A 80 4.70 -2.87 16.98
C ASP A 80 3.78 -4.10 17.13
N ASP A 81 3.98 -4.88 18.20
CA ASP A 81 3.24 -6.11 18.50
C ASP A 81 1.71 -5.92 18.54
N ARG A 82 1.22 -4.69 18.75
CA ARG A 82 -0.21 -4.38 18.67
C ARG A 82 -0.83 -4.69 17.31
N TYR A 83 -0.01 -4.81 16.26
CA TYR A 83 -0.44 -5.10 14.89
C TYR A 83 -0.10 -6.52 14.43
N THR A 84 0.32 -7.43 15.31
CA THR A 84 0.71 -8.80 14.93
C THR A 84 -0.36 -9.52 14.11
N SER A 85 -1.65 -9.32 14.42
CA SER A 85 -2.76 -9.93 13.68
C SER A 85 -2.88 -9.44 12.24
N LEU A 86 -2.36 -8.25 11.90
CA LEU A 86 -2.39 -7.71 10.55
C LEU A 86 -1.41 -8.42 9.60
N TRP A 87 -0.36 -9.05 10.13
CA TRP A 87 0.59 -9.84 9.33
C TRP A 87 0.05 -11.20 8.89
N GLN A 88 -1.01 -11.69 9.54
CA GLN A 88 -1.60 -13.01 9.33
C GLN A 88 -3.07 -12.90 8.93
N LEU A 89 -3.42 -11.82 8.22
CA LEU A 89 -4.79 -11.60 7.79
C LEU A 89 -5.24 -12.67 6.81
N ASP A 90 -6.26 -13.40 7.25
CA ASP A 90 -7.02 -14.30 6.40
C ASP A 90 -8.27 -13.56 5.91
N PHE A 91 -8.29 -13.24 4.61
CA PHE A 91 -9.39 -12.51 3.98
C PHE A 91 -10.69 -13.32 3.92
N ASP A 92 -10.62 -14.64 3.97
CA ASP A 92 -11.81 -15.50 3.93
C ASP A 92 -12.57 -15.47 5.27
N SER A 93 -11.87 -15.19 6.37
CA SER A 93 -12.46 -15.06 7.72
C SER A 93 -12.75 -13.61 8.14
N LEU A 94 -12.45 -12.62 7.29
CA LEU A 94 -12.55 -11.19 7.58
C LEU A 94 -14.00 -10.72 7.82
N GLY A 95 -14.98 -11.43 7.25
CA GLY A 95 -16.41 -11.17 7.47
C GLY A 95 -16.88 -11.36 8.92
N ALA A 96 -16.09 -12.01 9.77
CA ALA A 96 -16.45 -12.32 11.16
C ALA A 96 -15.81 -11.41 12.21
N ARG A 97 -14.87 -10.50 11.86
CA ARG A 97 -14.06 -9.78 12.86
C ARG A 97 -13.92 -8.28 12.56
N GLY A 98 -14.62 -7.46 13.36
CA GLY A 98 -14.47 -6.00 13.34
C GLY A 98 -13.18 -5.48 14.02
N LEU A 99 -12.42 -6.35 14.68
CA LEU A 99 -11.25 -5.98 15.48
C LEU A 99 -10.07 -5.54 14.59
N GLU A 100 -9.77 -6.30 13.54
CA GLU A 100 -8.68 -6.04 12.62
C GLU A 100 -8.91 -4.75 11.81
N MET A 101 -10.17 -4.48 11.45
CA MET A 101 -10.55 -3.18 10.86
C MET A 101 -10.27 -2.02 11.83
N GLY A 102 -10.60 -2.19 13.12
CA GLY A 102 -10.26 -1.22 14.16
C GLY A 102 -8.75 -0.94 14.25
N LEU A 103 -7.93 -2.00 14.19
CA LEU A 103 -6.47 -1.90 14.19
C LEU A 103 -5.93 -1.17 12.95
N ILE A 104 -6.46 -1.47 11.77
CA ILE A 104 -6.10 -0.76 10.52
C ILE A 104 -6.37 0.74 10.65
N PHE A 105 -7.57 1.14 11.11
CA PHE A 105 -7.89 2.55 11.30
C PHE A 105 -7.01 3.22 12.37
N GLN A 106 -6.68 2.50 13.44
CA GLN A 106 -5.78 3.00 14.47
C GLN A 106 -4.37 3.23 13.93
N LEU A 107 -3.85 2.27 13.17
CA LEU A 107 -2.54 2.35 12.53
C LEU A 107 -2.48 3.51 11.56
N VAL A 108 -3.45 3.64 10.63
CA VAL A 108 -3.53 4.77 9.68
C VAL A 108 -3.48 6.11 10.41
N LYS A 109 -4.24 6.28 11.50
CA LYS A 109 -4.22 7.51 12.31
C LYS A 109 -2.85 7.80 12.92
N ARG A 110 -2.11 6.76 13.32
CA ARG A 110 -0.76 6.92 13.91
C ARG A 110 0.27 7.25 12.85
N LEU A 111 0.27 6.55 11.72
CA LEU A 111 1.13 6.86 10.56
C LEU A 111 0.89 8.29 10.08
N ALA A 112 -0.37 8.74 10.02
CA ALA A 112 -0.71 10.10 9.63
C ALA A 112 -0.11 11.16 10.56
N ARG A 113 -0.12 10.91 11.88
CA ARG A 113 0.50 11.79 12.88
C ARG A 113 2.02 11.85 12.72
N ILE A 114 2.67 10.71 12.47
CA ILE A 114 4.12 10.64 12.24
C ILE A 114 4.52 11.53 11.05
N TYR A 115 3.83 11.43 9.91
CA TYR A 115 4.14 12.29 8.76
C TYR A 115 3.81 13.76 8.98
N ALA A 116 2.73 14.07 9.69
CA ALA A 116 2.37 15.44 10.01
C ALA A 116 3.47 16.14 10.83
N GLN A 117 4.14 15.44 11.74
CA GLN A 117 5.26 15.98 12.55
C GLN A 117 6.47 16.40 11.70
N VAL A 118 6.62 15.85 10.49
CA VAL A 118 7.73 16.14 9.58
C VAL A 118 7.29 16.97 8.36
N ASN A 119 6.12 17.62 8.44
CA ASN A 119 5.53 18.44 7.36
C ASN A 119 5.30 17.66 6.06
N VAL A 120 4.96 16.38 6.16
CA VAL A 120 4.50 15.55 5.03
C VAL A 120 2.99 15.40 5.14
N SER A 121 2.26 15.75 4.08
CA SER A 121 0.80 15.59 4.05
C SER A 121 0.41 14.11 4.12
N PRO A 122 -0.34 13.67 5.14
CA PRO A 122 -0.66 12.26 5.34
C PRO A 122 -1.88 11.83 4.51
N THR A 123 -1.76 11.83 3.18
CA THR A 123 -2.86 11.45 2.28
C THR A 123 -3.28 9.99 2.47
N ASP A 124 -4.56 9.67 2.25
CA ASP A 124 -5.06 8.29 2.26
C ASP A 124 -4.28 7.38 1.30
N THR A 125 -3.92 7.90 0.12
CA THR A 125 -3.07 7.21 -0.85
C THR A 125 -1.72 6.81 -0.26
N LEU A 126 -1.06 7.71 0.48
CA LEU A 126 0.21 7.39 1.14
C LEU A 126 0.02 6.30 2.20
N MET A 127 -0.98 6.47 3.07
CA MET A 127 -1.23 5.54 4.18
C MET A 127 -1.57 4.14 3.66
N THR A 128 -2.48 4.05 2.69
CA THR A 128 -2.90 2.77 2.11
C THR A 128 -1.84 2.14 1.22
N LYS A 129 -0.97 2.92 0.56
CA LYS A 129 0.21 2.36 -0.11
C LYS A 129 1.19 1.77 0.88
N ILE A 130 1.44 2.41 2.03
CA ILE A 130 2.28 1.82 3.08
C ILE A 130 1.68 0.47 3.51
N LEU A 131 0.39 0.41 3.84
CA LEU A 131 -0.26 -0.84 4.23
C LEU A 131 -0.22 -1.92 3.12
N LEU A 132 -0.41 -1.53 1.85
CA LEU A 132 -0.30 -2.43 0.71
C LEU A 132 1.12 -2.99 0.53
N GLY A 133 2.13 -2.14 0.72
CA GLY A 133 3.54 -2.50 0.56
C GLY A 133 4.11 -3.33 1.71
N THR A 134 3.43 -3.39 2.86
CA THR A 134 3.92 -4.08 4.06
C THR A 134 3.03 -5.25 4.45
N PHE A 135 1.81 -4.98 4.93
CA PHE A 135 0.86 -5.99 5.38
C PHE A 135 0.07 -6.63 4.22
N CYS A 136 -0.04 -5.95 3.08
CA CYS A 136 -0.95 -6.33 1.98
C CYS A 136 -2.44 -6.40 2.42
N CYS A 137 -2.80 -5.71 3.51
CA CYS A 137 -4.13 -5.81 4.11
C CYS A 137 -5.20 -4.88 3.51
N VAL A 138 -4.76 -3.85 2.76
CA VAL A 138 -5.63 -2.83 2.17
C VAL A 138 -5.09 -2.50 0.78
N PRO A 139 -5.95 -2.37 -0.26
CA PRO A 139 -5.50 -1.86 -1.56
C PRO A 139 -5.13 -0.38 -1.46
N ALA A 140 -4.27 0.10 -2.35
CA ALA A 140 -3.94 1.52 -2.40
C ALA A 140 -5.13 2.35 -2.88
N TYR A 141 -5.56 3.34 -2.09
CA TYR A 141 -6.69 4.23 -2.43
C TYR A 141 -6.26 5.36 -3.37
N ASP A 142 -5.57 5.00 -4.44
CA ASP A 142 -5.24 5.97 -5.48
C ASP A 142 -6.44 6.25 -6.40
N THR A 143 -6.23 7.14 -7.37
CA THR A 143 -7.26 7.58 -8.31
C THR A 143 -7.90 6.41 -9.06
N PHE A 144 -7.11 5.38 -9.42
CA PHE A 144 -7.64 4.23 -10.17
C PHE A 144 -8.51 3.36 -9.27
N PHE A 145 -8.05 3.03 -8.07
CA PHE A 145 -8.87 2.25 -7.14
C PHE A 145 -10.19 2.98 -6.81
N THR A 146 -10.10 4.27 -6.51
CA THR A 146 -11.25 5.10 -6.16
C THR A 146 -12.25 5.21 -7.31
N ALA A 147 -11.76 5.43 -8.54
CA ALA A 147 -12.59 5.43 -9.73
C ALA A 147 -13.27 4.08 -9.95
N GLY A 148 -12.57 2.98 -9.66
CA GLY A 148 -13.13 1.63 -9.75
C GLY A 148 -14.24 1.34 -8.78
N VAL A 149 -14.04 1.68 -7.52
CA VAL A 149 -15.08 1.53 -6.50
C VAL A 149 -16.30 2.40 -6.84
N LYS A 150 -16.09 3.60 -7.38
CA LYS A 150 -17.19 4.48 -7.82
C LYS A 150 -17.99 3.85 -8.97
N ALA A 151 -17.32 3.43 -10.03
CA ALA A 151 -17.96 2.76 -11.16
C ALA A 151 -18.71 1.48 -10.74
N TRP A 152 -18.14 0.70 -9.82
CA TRP A 152 -18.80 -0.49 -9.28
C TRP A 152 -20.08 -0.16 -8.51
N LYS A 153 -20.09 0.91 -7.70
CA LYS A 153 -21.29 1.36 -6.98
C LYS A 153 -22.40 1.77 -7.95
N GLU A 154 -22.06 2.55 -8.98
CA GLU A 154 -23.02 3.01 -10.00
C GLU A 154 -23.65 1.83 -10.75
N LEU A 155 -22.86 0.84 -11.19
CA LEU A 155 -23.36 -0.38 -11.85
C LEU A 155 -24.27 -1.21 -10.93
N ARG A 156 -23.90 -1.32 -9.65
CA ARG A 156 -24.70 -2.06 -8.66
C ARG A 156 -26.06 -1.42 -8.41
N GLU A 157 -26.14 -0.09 -8.37
CA GLU A 157 -27.39 0.66 -8.20
C GLU A 157 -28.31 0.55 -9.43
N GLN A 158 -27.74 0.30 -10.61
CA GLN A 158 -28.47 0.14 -11.87
C GLN A 158 -28.95 -1.30 -12.14
N HIS A 159 -28.74 -2.24 -11.22
CA HIS A 159 -29.02 -3.69 -11.38
C HIS A 159 -28.36 -4.36 -12.61
N GLU A 160 -27.39 -3.69 -13.25
CA GLU A 160 -26.60 -4.24 -14.35
C GLU A 160 -25.42 -5.02 -13.77
N TRP A 161 -25.63 -6.28 -13.41
CA TRP A 161 -24.56 -7.18 -12.98
C TRP A 161 -23.74 -7.66 -14.19
N ASN A 162 -23.09 -6.74 -14.88
CA ASN A 162 -21.99 -7.04 -15.77
C ASN A 162 -20.75 -6.31 -15.23
N PHE A 163 -20.01 -6.99 -14.36
CA PHE A 163 -18.72 -6.47 -13.91
C PHE A 163 -17.85 -6.23 -15.14
N PRO A 164 -17.32 -5.01 -15.38
CA PRO A 164 -16.54 -4.75 -16.57
C PRO A 164 -15.34 -5.71 -16.61
N ALA A 165 -15.30 -6.60 -17.62
CA ALA A 165 -14.24 -7.60 -17.77
C ALA A 165 -12.83 -6.99 -17.98
N LYS A 166 -12.75 -5.66 -18.11
CA LYS A 166 -11.53 -4.90 -18.30
C LYS A 166 -11.50 -3.77 -17.28
N PHE A 167 -10.68 -3.92 -16.26
CA PHE A 167 -10.23 -2.84 -15.38
C PHE A 167 -8.79 -2.46 -15.79
N GLY A 168 -8.55 -1.19 -16.13
CA GLY A 168 -7.29 -0.68 -16.64
C GLY A 168 -7.36 0.81 -16.96
N ARG A 169 -6.25 1.40 -17.43
CA ARG A 169 -6.09 2.85 -17.67
C ARG A 169 -7.22 3.50 -18.51
N ASN A 170 -7.86 2.71 -19.37
CA ASN A 170 -8.90 3.14 -20.29
C ASN A 170 -10.32 2.71 -19.87
N SER A 171 -10.48 2.06 -18.72
CA SER A 171 -11.79 1.59 -18.23
C SER A 171 -12.61 2.68 -17.56
N TYR A 172 -12.02 3.86 -17.34
CA TYR A 172 -12.64 5.03 -16.71
C TYR A 172 -12.87 6.18 -17.68
N LEU A 173 -12.47 6.01 -18.94
CA LEU A 173 -12.72 6.95 -20.02
C LEU A 173 -13.95 6.42 -20.76
N GLY A 174 -15.12 6.74 -20.21
CA GLY A 174 -16.35 6.84 -20.99
C GLY A 174 -16.32 8.10 -21.84
#